data_AF-A0A6C0DCJ7-F1
#
_entry.id   AF-A0A6C0DCJ7-F1
#
_cell.length_a   1.000
_cell.length_b   1.000
_cell.length_c   1.000
_cell.angle_alpha   90.00
_cell.angle_beta   90.00
_cell.angle_gamma   90.00
#
_symmetry.space_group_name_H-M   'P 1'
#
loop_
_entity.id
_entity.type
_entity.pdbx_description
1 polymer ?
#
loop_
_entity_poly.entity_id
_entity_poly.type
_entity_poly.pdbx_seq_one_letter_code
_entity_poly.pdbx_strand_id
1 'polypeptide(L)'
;MYLVGPKKQTDGSYLVGIDPPKPGPALKWKDGAWIPNEQWLNWANICRDIVLGMLVSKPAWFSRPPRRDTLDSIFTPWAGQRLSGELFLADSQNNVPTEGVSGTAVRVLTAVRMTPQSITPVWTVNSIVPDPDVDTISLFGSDDEEDDAIKTVPIVAPVKEVKPAGHEENSDEVREVHLDDVAPVTGISAPTHIRSREWEARKFMAKERVREARLKAQMADRIAAREERRFYTQFGDLDETESHFSEYDLTDEESDAEEAEDAN
;
A
#
# COMPACT_ATOMS: atom_id res chain seq x y z
N MET A 1 19.63 16.04 1.46
CA MET A 1 18.24 15.99 0.96
C MET A 1 17.81 17.42 0.78
N TYR A 2 17.45 17.82 -0.43
CA TYR A 2 17.00 19.16 -0.76
C TYR A 2 15.69 19.10 -1.53
N LEU A 3 14.87 20.14 -1.42
CA LEU A 3 13.63 20.26 -2.17
C LEU A 3 13.90 20.96 -3.51
N VAL A 4 13.48 20.32 -4.60
CA VAL A 4 13.41 20.89 -5.94
C VAL A 4 12.09 21.63 -6.07
N GLY A 5 12.13 22.84 -6.65
CA GLY A 5 10.98 23.75 -6.71
C GLY A 5 9.68 23.11 -7.25
N PRO A 6 8.51 23.61 -6.81
CA PRO A 6 7.22 23.01 -7.13
C PRO A 6 6.93 23.06 -8.64
N LYS A 7 6.55 21.91 -9.20
CA LYS A 7 6.09 21.76 -10.59
C LYS A 7 4.59 21.51 -10.63
N LYS A 8 3.84 22.38 -11.30
CA LYS A 8 2.39 22.24 -11.46
C LYS A 8 2.06 21.00 -12.30
N GLN A 9 1.13 20.19 -11.81
CA GLN A 9 0.62 18.99 -12.46
C GLN A 9 -0.70 19.28 -13.18
N THR A 10 -1.13 18.36 -14.05
CA THR A 10 -2.36 18.48 -14.86
C THR A 10 -3.63 18.43 -14.03
N ASP A 11 -3.59 17.79 -12.86
CA ASP A 11 -4.67 17.69 -11.88
C ASP A 11 -4.80 18.94 -10.98
N GLY A 12 -3.94 19.94 -11.18
CA GLY A 12 -3.90 21.16 -10.38
C GLY A 12 -3.09 21.03 -9.08
N SER A 13 -2.51 19.86 -8.79
CA SER A 13 -1.56 19.68 -7.69
C SER A 13 -0.17 20.23 -8.04
N TYR A 14 0.69 20.37 -7.02
CA TYR A 14 2.10 20.71 -7.20
C TYR A 14 2.98 19.54 -6.77
N LEU A 15 3.98 19.20 -7.56
CA LEU A 15 4.97 18.19 -7.24
C LEU A 15 6.28 18.87 -6.84
N VAL A 16 6.70 18.67 -5.60
CA VAL A 16 7.98 19.13 -5.07
C VAL A 16 8.94 17.95 -5.08
N GLY A 17 9.98 18.02 -5.90
CA GLY A 17 10.96 16.94 -6.01
C GLY A 17 11.89 16.88 -4.80
N ILE A 18 12.46 15.71 -4.54
CA ILE A 18 13.50 15.50 -3.51
C ILE A 18 14.77 15.04 -4.20
N ASP A 19 15.86 15.78 -3.99
CA ASP A 19 17.17 15.53 -4.60
C ASP A 19 18.30 15.56 -3.55
N PRO A 20 19.15 14.52 -3.44
CA PRO A 20 18.96 13.20 -4.05
C PRO A 20 17.72 12.48 -3.48
N PRO A 21 17.08 11.58 -4.26
CA PRO A 21 16.03 10.70 -3.75
C PRO A 21 16.49 9.97 -2.50
N LYS A 22 15.61 9.84 -1.50
CA LYS A 22 15.99 9.30 -0.19
C LYS A 22 15.50 7.85 -0.05
N PRO A 23 16.40 6.85 -0.11
CA PRO A 23 16.00 5.47 0.13
C PRO A 23 15.66 5.25 1.60
N GLY A 24 14.60 4.49 1.84
CA GLY A 24 14.19 4.06 3.16
C GLY A 24 14.72 2.68 3.54
N PRO A 25 14.44 2.23 4.77
CA PRO A 25 14.67 0.85 5.19
C PRO A 25 13.90 -0.14 4.30
N ALA A 26 14.44 -1.36 4.20
CA ALA A 26 13.76 -2.43 3.50
C ALA A 26 12.45 -2.81 4.21
N LEU A 27 11.39 -2.97 3.43
CA LEU A 27 10.08 -3.43 3.89
C LEU A 27 9.79 -4.80 3.32
N LYS A 28 9.15 -5.64 4.14
CA LYS A 28 8.63 -6.93 3.69
C LYS A 28 7.24 -6.75 3.09
N TRP A 29 7.01 -7.43 1.99
CA TRP A 29 5.74 -7.56 1.31
C TRP A 29 5.28 -9.01 1.46
N LYS A 30 4.08 -9.21 1.99
CA LYS A 30 3.48 -10.53 2.19
C LYS A 30 1.97 -10.43 2.02
N ASP A 31 1.38 -11.41 1.34
CA ASP A 31 -0.08 -11.56 1.22
C ASP A 31 -0.81 -10.31 0.71
N GLY A 32 -0.19 -9.56 -0.21
CA GLY A 32 -0.80 -8.34 -0.75
C GLY A 32 -0.67 -7.11 0.15
N ALA A 33 0.16 -7.16 1.21
CA ALA A 33 0.34 -6.07 2.15
C ALA A 33 1.81 -5.81 2.52
N TRP A 34 2.10 -4.54 2.83
CA TRP A 34 3.39 -4.14 3.40
C TRP A 34 3.34 -4.36 4.91
N ILE A 35 4.29 -5.15 5.41
CA ILE A 35 4.44 -5.38 6.84
C ILE A 35 5.14 -4.16 7.46
N PRO A 36 4.54 -3.53 8.48
CA PRO A 36 5.17 -2.41 9.15
C PRO A 36 6.46 -2.85 9.87
N ASN A 37 7.50 -2.03 9.78
CA ASN A 37 8.74 -2.19 10.53
C ASN A 37 8.99 -0.90 11.32
N GLU A 38 9.30 -1.01 12.60
CA GLU A 38 9.60 0.14 13.47
C GLU A 38 10.70 1.05 12.89
N GLN A 39 11.74 0.45 12.31
CA GLN A 39 12.81 1.21 11.65
C GLN A 39 12.27 2.08 10.51
N TRP A 40 11.32 1.54 9.74
CA TRP A 40 10.70 2.27 8.64
C TRP A 40 9.77 3.37 9.15
N LEU A 41 8.96 3.09 10.18
CA LEU A 41 8.05 4.09 10.78
C LEU A 41 8.85 5.29 11.33
N ASN A 42 9.91 5.02 12.09
CA ASN A 42 10.80 6.05 12.64
C ASN A 42 11.50 6.84 11.53
N TRP A 43 12.02 6.15 10.52
CA TRP A 43 12.64 6.79 9.36
C TRP A 43 11.66 7.71 8.61
N ALA A 44 10.42 7.26 8.37
CA ALA A 44 9.42 8.04 7.66
C ALA A 44 9.02 9.30 8.42
N ASN A 45 8.89 9.22 9.75
CA ASN A 45 8.60 10.36 10.62
C ASN A 45 9.76 11.38 10.63
N ILE A 46 11.01 10.92 10.72
CA ILE A 46 12.19 11.80 10.60
C ILE A 46 12.20 12.50 9.24
N CYS A 47 11.96 11.77 8.14
CA CYS A 47 11.87 12.36 6.81
C CYS A 47 10.76 13.40 6.71
N ARG A 48 9.58 13.14 7.30
CA ARG A 48 8.45 14.07 7.37
C ARG A 48 8.86 15.38 8.05
N ASP A 49 9.49 15.29 9.22
CA ASP A 49 9.93 16.47 9.98
C ASP A 49 10.97 17.32 9.22
N ILE A 50 11.92 16.65 8.57
CA ILE A 50 12.93 17.32 7.74
C ILE A 50 12.25 18.03 6.56
N VAL A 51 11.34 17.37 5.84
CA VAL A 51 10.62 17.99 4.72
C VAL A 51 9.77 19.16 5.19
N LEU A 52 9.05 19.01 6.30
CA LEU A 52 8.25 20.07 6.89
C LEU A 52 9.12 21.29 7.22
N GLY A 53 10.28 21.08 7.86
CA GLY A 53 11.24 22.15 8.13
C GLY A 53 11.76 22.83 6.86
N MET A 54 12.06 22.05 5.82
CA MET A 54 12.50 22.59 4.54
C MET A 54 11.39 23.39 3.84
N LEU A 55 10.13 22.96 3.87
CA LEU A 55 9.02 23.72 3.28
C LEU A 55 8.79 25.05 4.00
N VAL A 56 8.86 25.07 5.34
CA VAL A 56 8.76 26.32 6.12
C VAL A 56 9.87 27.31 5.74
N SER A 57 11.07 26.81 5.43
CA SER A 57 12.20 27.65 4.98
C SER A 57 12.05 28.26 3.57
N LYS A 58 10.98 27.93 2.83
CA LYS A 58 10.74 28.36 1.43
C LYS A 58 9.49 29.23 1.30
N PRO A 59 9.42 30.43 1.93
CA PRO A 59 8.23 31.27 1.91
C PRO A 59 7.81 31.71 0.50
N ALA A 60 8.77 31.86 -0.42
CA ALA A 60 8.51 32.24 -1.82
C ALA A 60 7.71 31.21 -2.62
N TRP A 61 7.58 29.98 -2.13
CA TRP A 61 6.79 28.93 -2.81
C TRP A 61 5.31 28.98 -2.46
N PHE A 62 4.94 29.81 -1.49
CA PHE A 62 3.59 29.93 -1.01
C PHE A 62 3.09 31.36 -1.25
N SER A 63 1.78 31.51 -1.46
CA SER A 63 1.16 32.83 -1.60
C SER A 63 1.25 33.66 -0.32
N ARG A 64 1.44 33.00 0.83
CA ARG A 64 1.66 33.59 2.15
C ARG A 64 2.74 32.80 2.86
N PRO A 65 3.56 33.43 3.74
CA PRO A 65 4.56 32.71 4.50
C PRO A 65 3.94 31.53 5.27
N PRO A 66 4.41 30.29 5.05
CA PRO A 66 3.84 29.12 5.70
C PRO A 66 4.19 29.11 7.19
N ARG A 67 3.25 28.67 8.02
CA ARG A 67 3.50 28.36 9.44
C ARG A 67 3.64 26.86 9.61
N ARG A 68 4.50 26.43 10.55
CA ARG A 68 4.72 25.01 10.82
C ARG A 68 3.41 24.29 11.13
N ASP A 69 2.60 24.83 12.05
CA ASP A 69 1.35 24.19 12.49
C ASP A 69 0.32 24.07 11.36
N THR A 70 0.27 25.06 10.45
CA THR A 70 -0.63 25.06 9.29
C THR A 70 -0.20 24.03 8.24
N LEU A 71 1.10 23.87 8.03
CA LEU A 71 1.59 22.82 7.15
C LEU A 71 1.41 21.44 7.80
N ASP A 72 1.75 21.31 9.08
CA ASP A 72 1.69 20.04 9.80
C ASP A 72 0.28 19.43 9.80
N SER A 73 -0.77 20.27 9.91
CA SER A 73 -2.17 19.83 9.88
C SER A 73 -2.64 19.27 8.53
N ILE A 74 -1.99 19.66 7.43
CA ILE A 74 -2.28 19.14 6.08
C ILE A 74 -1.29 18.05 5.66
N PHE A 75 -0.24 17.77 6.44
CA PHE A 75 0.63 16.63 6.18
C PHE A 75 -0.10 15.34 6.50
N THR A 76 -0.33 14.51 5.48
CA THR A 76 -0.86 13.17 5.70
C THR A 76 0.14 12.34 6.52
N PRO A 77 -0.31 11.31 7.26
CA PRO A 77 0.62 10.38 7.89
C PRO A 77 1.54 9.75 6.84
N TRP A 78 2.85 9.90 7.01
CA TRP A 78 3.85 9.23 6.16
C TRP A 78 4.06 7.79 6.60
N ALA A 79 3.86 7.55 7.89
CA ALA A 79 3.82 6.26 8.53
C ALA A 79 2.49 6.12 9.25
N GLY A 80 1.69 5.14 8.84
CA GLY A 80 0.44 4.80 9.49
C GLY A 80 0.18 3.32 9.37
N GLN A 81 -0.55 2.75 10.32
CA GLN A 81 -1.08 1.40 10.21
C GLN A 81 -2.58 1.48 9.98
N ARG A 82 -3.10 0.63 9.10
CA ARG A 82 -4.53 0.40 8.98
C ARG A 82 -5.02 -0.37 10.20
N LEU A 83 -6.33 -0.40 10.41
CA LEU A 83 -6.96 -1.25 11.43
C LEU A 83 -6.65 -2.75 11.23
N SER A 84 -6.30 -3.16 10.01
CA SER A 84 -5.83 -4.52 9.69
C SER A 84 -4.38 -4.80 10.13
N GLY A 85 -3.64 -3.80 10.63
CA GLY A 85 -2.22 -3.90 10.98
C GLY A 85 -1.27 -3.66 9.80
N GLU A 86 -1.79 -3.48 8.59
CA GLU A 86 -0.99 -3.22 7.38
C GLU A 86 -0.44 -1.80 7.35
N LEU A 87 0.74 -1.62 6.74
CA LEU A 87 1.30 -0.29 6.53
C LEU A 87 0.47 0.50 5.50
N PHE A 88 -0.01 1.67 5.91
CA PHE A 88 -0.66 2.63 5.03
C PHE A 88 0.40 3.46 4.31
N LEU A 89 0.47 3.31 2.98
CA LEU A 89 1.30 4.14 2.11
C LEU A 89 0.42 4.97 1.18
N ALA A 90 0.47 6.29 1.32
CA ALA A 90 -0.22 7.20 0.41
C ALA A 90 0.33 7.05 -1.03
N ASP A 91 -0.57 7.11 -2.03
CA ASP A 91 -0.26 7.09 -3.48
C ASP A 91 0.46 5.82 -4.01
N SER A 92 0.42 4.70 -3.28
CA SER A 92 1.20 3.50 -3.62
C SER A 92 0.63 2.63 -4.76
N GLN A 93 -0.46 3.02 -5.42
CA GLN A 93 -1.21 2.16 -6.35
C GLN A 93 -0.39 1.68 -7.57
N ASN A 94 0.67 2.38 -7.94
CA ASN A 94 1.38 2.11 -9.19
C ASN A 94 2.58 1.16 -9.07
N ASN A 95 3.00 0.76 -7.87
CA ASN A 95 4.22 -0.05 -7.68
C ASN A 95 4.00 -1.08 -6.55
N VAL A 96 3.03 -1.98 -6.76
CA VAL A 96 2.71 -3.06 -5.85
C VAL A 96 3.09 -4.38 -6.53
N PRO A 97 3.87 -5.27 -5.88
CA PRO A 97 4.09 -6.61 -6.39
C PRO A 97 2.74 -7.33 -6.59
N THR A 98 2.62 -8.15 -7.63
CA THR A 98 1.41 -8.93 -7.91
C THR A 98 0.97 -9.74 -6.68
N GLU A 99 -0.34 -9.85 -6.46
CA GLU A 99 -0.91 -10.63 -5.36
C GLU A 99 -0.34 -12.06 -5.35
N GLY A 100 0.20 -12.52 -4.21
CA GLY A 100 0.77 -13.86 -4.04
C GLY A 100 2.30 -13.95 -4.01
N VAL A 101 3.04 -12.88 -4.33
CA VAL A 101 4.51 -12.87 -4.21
C VAL A 101 4.90 -12.36 -2.81
N SER A 102 5.75 -13.09 -2.08
CA SER A 102 6.44 -12.57 -0.90
C SER A 102 7.81 -12.03 -1.29
N GLY A 103 8.24 -10.95 -0.65
CA GLY A 103 9.56 -10.41 -0.91
C GLY A 103 9.91 -9.19 -0.09
N THR A 104 11.10 -8.68 -0.33
CA THR A 104 11.63 -7.50 0.35
C THR A 104 11.89 -6.40 -0.68
N ALA A 105 11.46 -5.18 -0.40
CA ALA A 105 11.69 -4.05 -1.29
C ALA A 105 12.09 -2.78 -0.54
N VAL A 106 12.87 -1.94 -1.22
CA VAL A 106 13.24 -0.61 -0.71
C VAL A 106 12.36 0.44 -1.38
N ARG A 107 11.63 1.18 -0.55
CA ARG A 107 10.88 2.37 -0.97
C ARG A 107 11.81 3.58 -0.97
N VAL A 108 11.74 4.38 -2.02
CA VAL A 108 12.53 5.60 -2.19
C VAL A 108 11.58 6.79 -2.23
N LEU A 109 11.84 7.76 -1.36
CA LEU A 109 11.16 9.03 -1.37
C LEU A 109 11.72 9.91 -2.48
N THR A 110 10.92 10.18 -3.50
CA THR A 110 11.35 10.94 -4.69
C THR A 110 10.74 12.34 -4.74
N ALA A 111 9.56 12.52 -4.18
CA ALA A 111 8.86 13.79 -4.21
C ALA A 111 7.78 13.87 -3.13
N VAL A 112 7.16 15.03 -3.04
CA VAL A 112 5.98 15.29 -2.23
C VAL A 112 4.95 15.99 -3.12
N ARG A 113 3.74 15.45 -3.16
CA ARG A 113 2.60 16.07 -3.85
C ARG A 113 1.88 16.99 -2.86
N MET A 114 1.64 18.21 -3.28
CA MET A 114 1.01 19.26 -2.51
C MET A 114 -0.31 19.67 -3.17
N THR A 115 -1.37 19.65 -2.38
CA THR A 115 -2.68 20.20 -2.70
C THR A 115 -3.07 21.21 -1.60
N PRO A 116 -4.15 21.99 -1.79
CA PRO A 116 -4.64 22.86 -0.73
C PRO A 116 -5.06 22.13 0.55
N GLN A 117 -5.44 20.84 0.44
CA GLN A 117 -5.93 20.04 1.56
C GLN A 117 -4.91 19.04 2.11
N SER A 118 -3.87 18.70 1.34
CA SER A 118 -2.97 17.62 1.72
C SER A 118 -1.56 17.77 1.16
N ILE A 119 -0.60 17.29 1.95
CA ILE A 119 0.79 17.09 1.55
C ILE A 119 1.10 15.60 1.70
N THR A 120 1.16 14.90 0.56
CA THR A 120 1.33 13.45 0.48
C THR A 120 2.72 13.09 -0.06
N PRO A 121 3.43 12.14 0.57
CA PRO A 121 4.70 11.66 0.05
C PRO A 121 4.49 10.86 -1.24
N VAL A 122 5.47 10.93 -2.14
CA VAL A 122 5.50 10.13 -3.37
C VAL A 122 6.66 9.14 -3.26
N TRP A 123 6.31 7.85 -3.25
CA TRP A 123 7.24 6.75 -3.09
C TRP A 123 7.40 5.98 -4.39
N THR A 124 8.64 5.68 -4.78
CA THR A 124 8.96 4.70 -5.83
C THR A 124 9.55 3.44 -5.21
N VAL A 125 9.45 2.31 -5.91
CA VAL A 125 10.09 1.05 -5.49
C VAL A 125 11.29 0.85 -6.40
N ASN A 126 12.50 0.73 -5.84
CA ASN A 126 13.72 0.62 -6.64
C ASN A 126 14.01 -0.79 -7.14
N SER A 127 13.55 -1.83 -6.42
CA SER A 127 13.61 -3.22 -6.82
C SER A 127 12.88 -4.07 -5.77
N ILE A 128 12.21 -5.13 -6.20
CA ILE A 128 11.65 -6.15 -5.32
C ILE A 128 12.58 -7.35 -5.40
N VAL A 129 13.17 -7.73 -4.26
CA VAL A 129 13.89 -8.98 -4.11
C VAL A 129 12.86 -10.01 -3.67
N PRO A 130 12.45 -10.97 -4.52
CA PRO A 130 11.59 -12.05 -4.08
C PRO A 130 12.30 -12.82 -2.97
N ASP A 131 11.56 -13.23 -1.94
CA ASP A 131 12.12 -14.12 -0.95
C ASP A 131 12.48 -15.44 -1.67
N PRO A 132 13.67 -16.01 -1.45
CA PRO A 132 14.03 -17.29 -2.06
C PRO A 132 12.96 -18.31 -1.68
N ASP A 133 12.36 -18.94 -2.68
CA ASP A 133 11.18 -19.79 -2.57
C ASP A 133 11.23 -20.65 -1.29
N VAL A 134 10.30 -20.38 -0.36
CA VAL A 134 10.01 -21.29 0.76
C VAL A 134 9.25 -22.53 0.25
N ASP A 135 8.86 -22.55 -1.03
CA ASP A 135 8.20 -23.68 -1.68
C ASP A 135 9.18 -24.54 -2.50
N THR A 136 10.20 -25.08 -1.82
CA THR A 136 10.68 -26.41 -2.18
C THR A 136 10.12 -27.40 -1.16
N ILE A 137 8.80 -27.66 -1.25
CA ILE A 137 8.31 -28.98 -0.82
C ILE A 137 9.02 -29.97 -1.74
N SER A 138 10.11 -30.55 -1.26
CA SER A 138 10.77 -31.67 -1.94
C SER A 138 9.77 -32.81 -1.96
N LEU A 139 9.02 -32.92 -3.07
CA LEU A 139 8.08 -34.02 -3.31
C LEU A 139 8.81 -35.35 -3.59
N PHE A 140 10.14 -35.30 -3.69
CA PHE A 140 11.02 -36.45 -3.61
C PHE A 140 11.44 -36.57 -2.15
N GLY A 141 10.85 -37.54 -1.45
CA GLY A 141 11.37 -37.97 -0.17
C GLY A 141 12.86 -38.30 -0.32
N SER A 142 13.68 -37.76 0.56
CA SER A 142 14.91 -38.43 0.94
C SER A 142 14.48 -39.71 1.64
N ASP A 143 14.26 -40.76 0.86
CA ASP A 143 14.25 -42.11 1.38
C ASP A 143 15.70 -42.38 1.77
N ASP A 144 15.90 -42.56 3.06
CA ASP A 144 17.15 -43.01 3.64
C ASP A 144 17.50 -44.37 3.03
N GLU A 145 18.42 -44.40 2.08
CA GLU A 145 19.29 -45.56 1.89
C GLU A 145 20.70 -45.16 2.28
N GLU A 146 21.05 -45.59 3.50
CA GLU A 146 22.41 -45.81 3.94
C GLU A 146 23.19 -46.67 2.92
N ASP A 147 24.49 -46.37 2.87
CA ASP A 147 25.60 -47.26 2.52
C ASP A 147 26.39 -47.02 1.22
N ASP A 148 27.70 -46.96 1.49
CA ASP A 148 28.86 -47.27 0.68
C ASP A 148 29.56 -46.19 -0.16
N ALA A 149 30.62 -45.69 0.48
CA ALA A 149 31.76 -44.98 -0.06
C ALA A 149 32.50 -45.75 -1.16
N ILE A 150 32.67 -45.15 -2.36
CA ILE A 150 33.81 -45.43 -3.25
C ILE A 150 34.29 -44.15 -3.99
N LYS A 151 35.49 -43.68 -3.58
CA LYS A 151 36.63 -43.12 -4.35
C LYS A 151 36.40 -42.21 -5.59
N THR A 152 36.93 -40.98 -5.48
CA THR A 152 37.88 -40.26 -6.38
C THR A 152 38.03 -40.79 -7.84
N VAL A 153 37.95 -39.96 -8.89
CA VAL A 153 39.01 -39.07 -9.49
C VAL A 153 38.38 -38.29 -10.68
N PRO A 154 38.87 -37.08 -11.08
CA PRO A 154 38.22 -36.20 -12.06
C PRO A 154 38.66 -36.48 -13.50
N ILE A 155 37.78 -36.20 -14.49
CA ILE A 155 38.15 -36.25 -15.92
C ILE A 155 37.72 -34.97 -16.64
N VAL A 156 38.75 -34.40 -17.26
CA VAL A 156 38.82 -33.22 -18.13
C VAL A 156 38.17 -33.48 -19.50
N ALA A 157 37.68 -32.40 -20.13
CA ALA A 157 37.06 -32.32 -21.46
C ALA A 157 37.81 -33.02 -22.61
N PRO A 158 37.20 -33.12 -23.81
CA PRO A 158 37.54 -32.09 -24.79
C PRO A 158 36.40 -31.60 -25.72
N VAL A 159 36.62 -30.37 -26.14
CA VAL A 159 36.08 -29.62 -27.27
C VAL A 159 35.94 -30.47 -28.55
N LYS A 160 34.82 -30.31 -29.27
CA LYS A 160 34.75 -30.41 -30.73
C LYS A 160 33.77 -29.37 -31.29
N GLU A 161 34.34 -28.34 -31.90
CA GLU A 161 33.70 -27.54 -32.95
C GLU A 161 33.49 -28.40 -34.20
N VAL A 162 32.29 -28.37 -34.79
CA VAL A 162 32.08 -28.47 -36.26
C VAL A 162 30.82 -27.65 -36.62
N LYS A 163 31.01 -26.72 -37.55
CA LYS A 163 30.01 -25.87 -38.25
C LYS A 163 29.90 -26.39 -39.71
N PRO A 164 29.06 -25.82 -40.61
CA PRO A 164 27.62 -26.00 -40.79
C PRO A 164 27.23 -26.59 -42.18
N ALA A 165 25.98 -27.05 -42.30
CA ALA A 165 25.17 -27.11 -43.53
C ALA A 165 23.70 -27.18 -43.04
N GLY A 166 22.70 -26.47 -43.53
CA GLY A 166 22.45 -25.77 -44.79
C GLY A 166 21.02 -26.15 -45.22
N HIS A 167 20.20 -25.15 -45.57
CA HIS A 167 18.83 -25.26 -46.16
C HIS A 167 17.72 -25.81 -45.22
N GLU A 168 16.49 -25.31 -45.12
CA GLU A 168 15.52 -24.68 -46.05
C GLU A 168 14.61 -23.70 -45.27
N GLU A 169 14.36 -22.50 -45.79
CA GLU A 169 13.06 -22.07 -46.35
C GLU A 169 11.84 -22.32 -45.45
N ASN A 170 11.46 -21.28 -44.69
CA ASN A 170 10.05 -20.97 -44.46
C ASN A 170 9.89 -19.45 -44.39
N SER A 171 9.56 -18.90 -45.55
CA SER A 171 9.04 -17.57 -45.76
C SER A 171 7.67 -17.45 -45.08
N ASP A 172 7.62 -16.88 -43.88
CA ASP A 172 6.42 -16.24 -43.38
C ASP A 172 6.53 -14.73 -43.61
N GLU A 173 5.61 -14.27 -44.43
CA GLU A 173 5.50 -13.00 -45.13
C GLU A 173 5.27 -11.83 -44.15
N VAL A 174 6.35 -11.27 -43.60
CA VAL A 174 6.29 -9.98 -42.88
C VAL A 174 6.11 -8.88 -43.93
N ARG A 175 4.85 -8.52 -44.20
CA ARG A 175 4.51 -7.35 -45.02
C ARG A 175 4.93 -6.09 -44.28
N GLU A 176 6.05 -5.49 -44.70
CA GLU A 176 6.44 -4.13 -44.36
C GLU A 176 5.35 -3.15 -44.83
N VAL A 177 4.64 -2.55 -43.87
CA VAL A 177 3.69 -1.47 -44.15
C VAL A 177 4.49 -0.18 -44.35
N HIS A 178 4.67 0.23 -45.61
CA HIS A 178 5.19 1.54 -45.95
C HIS A 178 4.17 2.61 -45.50
N LEU A 179 4.55 3.45 -44.54
CA LEU A 179 3.71 4.47 -43.90
C LEU A 179 3.55 5.76 -44.74
N ASP A 180 3.97 5.77 -46.00
CA ASP A 180 4.03 6.98 -46.82
C ASP A 180 2.82 7.16 -47.78
N ASP A 181 1.78 6.33 -47.68
CA ASP A 181 0.62 6.37 -48.59
C ASP A 181 -0.72 6.73 -47.89
N VAL A 182 -0.66 7.63 -46.89
CA VAL A 182 -1.86 8.27 -46.34
C VAL A 182 -2.00 9.68 -46.92
N ALA A 183 -2.79 9.80 -47.98
CA ALA A 183 -3.19 11.08 -48.55
C ALA A 183 -3.85 12.00 -47.48
N PRO A 184 -3.59 13.32 -47.49
CA PRO A 184 -4.20 14.23 -46.53
C PRO A 184 -5.67 14.46 -46.91
N VAL A 185 -6.59 13.80 -46.20
CA VAL A 185 -8.01 14.17 -46.25
C VAL A 185 -8.18 15.47 -45.48
N THR A 186 -8.17 16.58 -46.21
CA THR A 186 -8.71 17.86 -45.76
C THR A 186 -10.20 17.70 -45.48
N GLY A 187 -10.57 17.61 -44.21
CA GLY A 187 -11.96 17.54 -43.79
C GLY A 187 -12.08 17.84 -42.30
N ILE A 188 -12.49 19.07 -41.98
CA ILE A 188 -12.81 19.55 -40.65
C ILE A 188 -13.95 18.68 -40.08
N SER A 189 -13.66 17.93 -39.01
CA SER A 189 -14.67 17.37 -38.12
C SER A 189 -14.07 17.18 -36.72
N ALA A 190 -14.78 17.66 -35.72
CA ALA A 190 -14.39 17.67 -34.32
C ALA A 190 -14.00 16.28 -33.79
N PRO A 191 -13.07 16.17 -32.81
CA PRO A 191 -12.69 14.89 -32.24
C PRO A 191 -13.88 14.30 -31.46
N THR A 192 -14.48 13.26 -32.01
CA THR A 192 -15.40 12.38 -31.30
C THR A 192 -14.61 11.67 -30.21
N HIS A 193 -14.93 12.01 -28.96
CA HIS A 193 -14.37 11.46 -27.73
C HIS A 193 -14.47 9.92 -27.74
N ILE A 194 -13.38 9.23 -28.08
CA ILE A 194 -13.24 7.79 -27.89
C ILE A 194 -13.28 7.55 -26.37
N ARG A 195 -14.45 7.16 -25.86
CA ARG A 195 -14.62 6.75 -24.46
C ARG A 195 -13.78 5.49 -24.28
N SER A 196 -12.68 5.59 -23.53
CA SER A 196 -11.78 4.46 -23.31
C SER A 196 -12.51 3.35 -22.52
N ARG A 197 -12.26 2.09 -22.91
CA ARG A 197 -12.78 0.88 -22.24
C ARG A 197 -12.48 0.87 -20.74
N GLU A 198 -11.38 1.50 -20.34
CA GLU A 198 -10.98 1.67 -18.93
C GLU A 198 -11.93 2.59 -18.14
N TRP A 199 -12.49 3.62 -18.77
CA TRP A 199 -13.45 4.51 -18.13
C TRP A 199 -14.77 3.79 -17.83
N GLU A 200 -15.20 2.91 -18.74
CA GLU A 200 -16.38 2.05 -18.52
C GLU A 200 -16.13 1.07 -17.37
N ALA A 201 -14.98 0.40 -17.34
CA ALA A 201 -14.60 -0.51 -16.25
C ALA A 201 -14.63 0.17 -14.87
N ARG A 202 -14.10 1.39 -14.75
CA ARG A 202 -14.16 2.17 -13.51
C ARG A 202 -15.61 2.51 -13.09
N LYS A 203 -16.47 2.84 -14.06
CA LYS A 203 -17.90 3.11 -13.80
C LYS A 203 -18.65 1.84 -13.37
N PHE A 204 -18.30 0.67 -13.90
CA PHE A 204 -18.84 -0.61 -13.47
C PHE A 204 -18.44 -0.93 -12.03
N MET A 205 -17.16 -0.84 -11.68
CA MET A 205 -16.68 -1.06 -10.30
C MET A 205 -17.32 -0.07 -9.31
N ALA A 206 -17.50 1.20 -9.70
CA ALA A 206 -18.19 2.18 -8.87
C ALA A 206 -19.66 1.82 -8.64
N LYS A 207 -20.39 1.37 -9.67
CA LYS A 207 -21.78 0.91 -9.54
C LYS A 207 -21.89 -0.34 -8.67
N GLU A 208 -20.91 -1.24 -8.76
CA GLU A 208 -20.88 -2.47 -7.98
C GLU A 208 -20.66 -2.18 -6.49
N ARG A 209 -19.71 -1.28 -6.16
CA ARG A 209 -19.53 -0.80 -4.77
C ARG A 209 -20.79 -0.14 -4.20
N VAL A 210 -21.54 0.61 -5.02
CA VAL A 210 -22.81 1.21 -4.59
C VAL A 210 -23.88 0.13 -4.34
N ARG A 211 -23.94 -0.91 -5.17
CA ARG A 211 -24.86 -2.04 -4.98
C ARG A 211 -24.50 -2.82 -3.71
N GLU A 212 -23.22 -3.07 -3.48
CA GLU A 212 -22.71 -3.73 -2.28
C GLU A 212 -22.99 -2.92 -1.01
N ALA A 213 -22.73 -1.60 -1.03
CA ALA A 213 -23.04 -0.71 0.08
C ALA A 213 -24.54 -0.71 0.42
N ARG A 214 -25.40 -0.71 -0.60
CA ARG A 214 -26.86 -0.79 -0.42
C ARG A 214 -27.30 -2.12 0.16
N LEU A 215 -26.68 -3.22 -0.27
CA LEU A 215 -26.94 -4.55 0.30
C LEU A 215 -26.51 -4.62 1.77
N LYS A 216 -25.35 -4.05 2.10
CA LYS A 216 -24.83 -3.99 3.47
C LYS A 216 -25.73 -3.16 4.39
N ALA A 217 -26.24 -2.02 3.90
CA ALA A 217 -27.22 -1.22 4.63
C ALA A 217 -28.51 -2.02 4.92
N GLN A 218 -29.05 -2.71 3.91
CA GLN A 218 -30.24 -3.55 4.10
C GLN A 218 -30.02 -4.71 5.09
N MET A 219 -28.82 -5.29 5.12
CA MET A 219 -28.47 -6.32 6.10
C MET A 219 -28.37 -5.72 7.51
N ALA A 220 -27.75 -4.56 7.67
CA ALA A 220 -27.65 -3.85 8.94
C ALA A 220 -29.05 -3.52 9.50
N ASP A 221 -29.96 -3.00 8.67
CA ASP A 221 -31.34 -2.69 9.09
C ASP A 221 -32.09 -3.95 9.56
N ARG A 222 -31.90 -5.09 8.87
CA ARG A 222 -32.51 -6.36 9.28
C ARG A 222 -31.94 -6.89 10.59
N ILE A 223 -30.64 -6.70 10.84
CA ILE A 223 -30.00 -7.09 12.09
C ILE A 223 -30.51 -6.20 13.21
N ALA A 224 -30.52 -4.88 13.03
CA ALA A 224 -31.04 -3.92 14.01
C ALA A 224 -32.50 -4.22 14.38
N ALA A 225 -33.38 -4.44 13.40
CA ALA A 225 -34.77 -4.78 13.66
C ALA A 225 -34.95 -6.14 14.38
N ARG A 226 -34.03 -7.09 14.16
CA ARG A 226 -34.03 -8.37 14.89
C ARG A 226 -33.57 -8.18 16.33
N GLU A 227 -32.54 -7.37 16.55
CA GLU A 227 -32.02 -7.04 17.87
C GLU A 227 -33.06 -6.27 18.70
N GLU A 228 -33.73 -5.28 18.08
CA GLU A 228 -34.80 -4.52 18.71
C GLU A 228 -35.95 -5.44 19.15
N ARG A 229 -36.41 -6.35 18.26
CA ARG A 229 -37.43 -7.34 18.63
C ARG A 229 -36.97 -8.23 19.78
N ARG A 230 -35.71 -8.69 19.74
CA ARG A 230 -35.13 -9.50 20.83
C ARG A 230 -35.16 -8.72 22.15
N PHE A 231 -34.78 -7.45 22.11
CA PHE A 231 -34.78 -6.58 23.28
C PHE A 231 -36.20 -6.41 23.85
N TYR A 232 -37.20 -6.08 23.02
CA TYR A 232 -38.59 -5.98 23.49
C TYR A 232 -39.17 -7.32 23.97
N THR A 233 -38.80 -8.46 23.38
CA THR A 233 -39.24 -9.76 23.91
C THR A 233 -38.56 -10.13 25.23
N GLN A 234 -37.35 -9.64 25.47
CA GLN A 234 -36.58 -9.97 26.67
C GLN A 234 -36.85 -9.00 27.83
N PHE A 235 -37.14 -7.74 27.52
CA PHE A 235 -37.23 -6.65 28.49
C PHE A 235 -38.54 -5.83 28.37
N GLY A 236 -39.34 -6.03 27.33
CA GLY A 236 -40.59 -5.29 27.12
C GLY A 236 -41.77 -5.80 27.92
N ASP A 237 -41.69 -7.03 28.46
CA ASP A 237 -42.67 -7.59 29.41
C ASP A 237 -42.25 -7.36 30.89
N LEU A 238 -41.20 -6.57 31.14
CA LEU A 238 -40.91 -6.11 32.49
C LEU A 238 -41.99 -5.10 32.87
N ASP A 239 -42.93 -5.55 33.71
CA ASP A 239 -43.96 -4.70 34.30
C ASP A 239 -43.32 -3.39 34.80
N GLU A 240 -43.87 -2.25 34.38
CA GLU A 240 -43.40 -0.90 34.71
C GLU A 240 -43.37 -0.61 36.24
N THR A 241 -43.75 -1.58 37.07
CA THR A 241 -43.81 -1.51 38.53
C THR A 241 -42.64 -2.21 39.23
N GLU A 242 -41.87 -3.08 38.57
CA GLU A 242 -40.69 -3.74 39.17
C GLU A 242 -39.39 -3.02 38.78
N SER A 243 -39.11 -1.92 39.50
CA SER A 243 -37.82 -1.25 39.47
C SER A 243 -36.73 -2.17 40.04
N HIS A 244 -35.98 -2.84 39.15
CA HIS A 244 -34.75 -3.57 39.49
C HIS A 244 -33.56 -2.66 39.83
N PHE A 245 -33.79 -1.38 40.17
CA PHE A 245 -32.81 -0.57 40.89
C PHE A 245 -32.77 -1.03 42.36
N SER A 246 -32.41 -2.31 42.58
CA SER A 246 -31.97 -2.79 43.88
C SER A 246 -30.65 -2.10 44.17
N GLU A 247 -30.70 -1.02 44.96
CA GLU A 247 -30.06 -0.96 46.27
C GLU A 247 -28.67 -1.66 46.34
N TYR A 248 -27.75 -1.34 45.42
CA TYR A 248 -26.33 -1.58 45.66
C TYR A 248 -25.81 -0.46 46.56
N ASP A 249 -26.12 -0.65 47.84
CA ASP A 249 -25.24 -0.50 49.00
C ASP A 249 -23.92 0.24 48.71
N LEU A 250 -23.92 1.55 48.95
CA LEU A 250 -22.74 2.41 48.98
C LEU A 250 -22.34 2.74 50.43
N THR A 251 -22.52 1.78 51.35
CA THR A 251 -22.10 1.92 52.75
C THR A 251 -21.21 0.75 53.18
N ASP A 252 -19.92 0.89 52.88
CA ASP A 252 -18.81 0.19 53.55
C ASP A 252 -17.60 1.15 53.46
N GLU A 253 -17.55 2.25 54.21
CA GLU A 253 -17.29 2.38 55.66
C GLU A 253 -16.02 1.63 56.14
N GLU A 254 -14.94 2.42 56.29
CA GLU A 254 -13.84 2.31 57.27
C GLU A 254 -12.99 1.02 57.41
N SER A 255 -11.67 1.18 57.20
CA SER A 255 -10.61 0.99 58.23
C SER A 255 -9.24 1.21 57.57
N ASP A 256 -8.45 2.23 57.92
CA ASP A 256 -7.70 2.46 59.17
C ASP A 256 -6.40 1.62 59.28
N ALA A 257 -5.36 2.23 59.87
CA ALA A 257 -3.99 1.74 60.12
C ALA A 257 -2.97 1.87 58.96
N GLU A 258 -2.04 2.84 59.00
CA GLU A 258 -0.79 2.90 59.80
C GLU A 258 0.34 1.98 59.31
N GLU A 259 1.47 2.58 58.92
CA GLU A 259 2.88 2.27 59.29
C GLU A 259 3.82 2.91 58.25
N ALA A 260 4.52 4.01 58.57
CA ALA A 260 5.80 4.05 59.29
C ALA A 260 6.95 3.50 58.40
N GLU A 261 7.81 4.38 57.90
CA GLU A 261 9.20 4.53 58.37
C GLU A 261 10.11 3.32 58.07
N ASP A 262 11.05 3.54 57.14
CA ASP A 262 12.44 3.04 57.09
C ASP A 262 12.87 2.91 55.62
N ALA A 263 14.08 3.23 55.17
CA ALA A 263 15.25 3.88 55.73
C ALA A 263 16.18 4.19 54.53
N ASN A 264 17.17 5.06 54.76
CA ASN A 264 18.37 5.35 53.96
C ASN A 264 18.79 4.32 52.89
#